data_AF-A0A958M7G5-F1
#
_entry.id   AF-A0A958M7G5-F1
#
_cell.length_a   1.000
_cell.length_b   1.000
_cell.length_c   1.000
_cell.angle_alpha   90.00
_cell.angle_beta   90.00
_cell.angle_gamma   90.00
#
_symmetry.space_group_name_H-M   'P 1'
#
loop_
_entity.id
_entity.type
_entity.pdbx_description
1 polymer ?
#
loop_
_entity_poly.entity_id
_entity_poly.type
_entity_poly.pdbx_seq_one_letter_code
_entity_poly.pdbx_strand_id
1 'polypeptide(L)'
;MEKIFDNTQVAFSLKSDGELRKAYLLFKMMGSPGLVNAMAALTKFLLKLRFPIKGIIKNTVYRQFCGGLTKEDCLKVIRQLYAMNVH
;
A
#
# COMPACT_ATOMS: atom_id res chain seq x y z
N MET A 1 -20.38 -12.72 18.69
CA MET A 1 -19.37 -13.03 17.65
C MET A 1 -18.43 -11.85 17.59
N GLU A 2 -17.14 -12.06 17.85
CA GLU A 2 -16.13 -11.00 17.77
C GLU A 2 -15.99 -10.54 16.32
N LYS A 3 -15.97 -9.23 16.05
CA LYS A 3 -15.83 -8.73 14.68
C LYS A 3 -14.37 -8.81 14.26
N ILE A 4 -14.11 -9.04 12.97
CA ILE A 4 -12.74 -9.22 12.44
C ILE A 4 -11.80 -8.04 12.78
N PHE A 5 -12.34 -6.83 12.90
CA PHE A 5 -11.58 -5.61 13.19
C PHE A 5 -11.45 -5.29 14.70
N ASP A 6 -12.11 -6.05 15.58
CA ASP A 6 -11.97 -5.86 17.03
C ASP A 6 -10.61 -6.38 17.53
N ASN A 7 -10.00 -7.31 16.79
CA ASN A 7 -8.67 -7.85 17.05
C ASN A 7 -7.71 -7.54 15.90
N THR A 8 -6.71 -6.70 16.17
CA THR A 8 -5.72 -6.27 15.17
C THR A 8 -4.92 -7.43 14.59
N GLN A 9 -4.58 -8.45 15.39
CA GLN A 9 -3.85 -9.63 14.90
C GLN A 9 -4.68 -10.39 13.86
N VAL A 10 -5.99 -10.55 14.11
CA VAL A 10 -6.91 -11.20 13.18
C VAL A 10 -7.14 -10.32 11.94
N ALA A 11 -7.37 -9.01 12.13
CA ALA A 11 -7.61 -8.05 11.06
C ALA A 11 -6.47 -7.98 10.03
N PHE A 12 -5.23 -8.14 10.49
CA PHE A 12 -4.03 -8.07 9.64
C PHE A 12 -3.42 -9.45 9.32
N SER A 13 -4.13 -10.54 9.59
CA SER A 13 -3.65 -11.91 9.34
C SER A 13 -3.30 -12.21 7.86
N LEU A 14 -3.86 -11.46 6.91
CA LEU A 14 -3.51 -11.54 5.48
C LEU A 14 -2.20 -10.82 5.11
N LYS A 15 -1.51 -10.20 6.06
CA LYS A 15 -0.29 -9.42 5.84
C LYS A 15 0.88 -10.03 6.59
N SER A 16 2.03 -10.07 5.93
CA SER A 16 3.31 -10.41 6.56
C SER A 16 3.86 -9.25 7.39
N ASP A 17 4.72 -9.54 8.37
CA ASP A 17 5.45 -8.52 9.14
C ASP A 17 6.21 -7.52 8.26
N GLY A 18 6.75 -8.00 7.14
CA GLY A 18 7.43 -7.15 6.17
C GLY A 18 6.50 -6.15 5.50
N GLU A 19 5.25 -6.54 5.23
CA GLU A 19 4.22 -5.63 4.71
C GLU A 19 3.78 -4.62 5.76
N LEU A 20 3.59 -5.06 7.01
CA LEU A 20 3.21 -4.17 8.10
C LEU A 20 4.29 -3.11 8.39
N ARG A 21 5.56 -3.51 8.42
CA ARG A 21 6.69 -2.57 8.58
C ARG A 21 6.77 -1.56 7.43
N LYS A 22 6.53 -2.00 6.19
CA LYS A 22 6.50 -1.11 5.01
C LYS A 22 5.35 -0.11 5.10
N ALA A 23 4.14 -0.57 5.47
CA ALA A 23 2.99 0.30 5.66
C ALA A 23 3.27 1.34 6.75
N TYR A 24 3.79 0.91 7.90
CA TYR A 24 4.17 1.79 9.00
C TYR A 24 5.17 2.86 8.54
N LEU A 25 6.25 2.47 7.85
CA LEU A 25 7.24 3.41 7.34
C LEU A 25 6.62 4.42 6.36
N LEU A 26 5.77 3.95 5.45
CA LEU A 26 5.08 4.81 4.48
C LEU A 26 4.20 5.85 5.18
N PHE A 27 3.35 5.44 6.12
CA PHE A 27 2.50 6.37 6.87
C PHE A 27 3.31 7.34 7.73
N LYS A 28 4.40 6.86 8.34
CA LYS A 28 5.31 7.72 9.10
C LYS A 28 5.95 8.80 8.23
N MET A 29 6.37 8.46 7.00
CA MET A 29 6.90 9.45 6.04
C MET A 29 5.82 10.44 5.57
N MET A 30 4.58 9.96 5.37
CA MET A 30 3.46 10.81 4.97
C MET A 30 3.01 11.79 6.06
N GLY A 31 3.35 11.52 7.32
CA GLY A 31 3.11 12.44 8.44
C GLY A 31 3.93 13.74 8.39
N SER A 32 4.89 13.87 7.47
CA SER A 32 5.66 15.10 7.26
C SER A 32 5.27 15.78 5.94
N PRO A 33 4.47 16.87 5.96
CA PRO A 33 4.03 17.56 4.73
C PRO A 33 5.20 18.06 3.87
N GLY A 34 6.28 18.53 4.49
CA GLY A 34 7.48 18.97 3.78
C GLY A 34 8.15 17.82 3.00
N LEU A 35 8.27 16.66 3.62
CA LEU A 35 8.82 15.46 2.97
C LEU A 35 7.93 14.99 1.82
N VAL A 36 6.61 14.97 2.03
CA VAL A 36 5.64 14.58 0.99
C VAL A 36 5.75 15.49 -0.23
N ASN A 37 5.82 16.81 -0.02
CA ASN A 37 5.96 17.78 -1.10
C ASN A 37 7.29 17.63 -1.84
N ALA A 38 8.40 17.43 -1.12
CA ALA A 38 9.71 17.20 -1.72
C ALA A 38 9.72 15.90 -2.57
N MET A 39 9.18 14.80 -2.04
CA MET A 39 9.06 13.53 -2.77
C MET A 39 8.19 13.68 -4.02
N ALA A 40 7.10 14.44 -3.96
CA ALA A 40 6.24 14.70 -5.12
C ALA A 40 6.97 15.49 -6.20
N ALA A 41 7.71 16.54 -5.84
CA ALA A 41 8.52 17.33 -6.77
C ALA A 41 9.62 16.48 -7.43
N LEU A 42 10.36 15.71 -6.62
CA LEU A 42 11.40 14.80 -7.11
C LEU A 42 10.83 13.73 -8.05
N THR A 43 9.69 13.13 -7.70
CA THR A 43 9.02 12.13 -8.54
C THR A 43 8.64 12.72 -9.89
N LYS A 44 8.03 13.91 -9.92
CA LYS A 44 7.68 14.62 -11.17
C LYS A 44 8.93 14.90 -12.02
N PHE A 45 10.01 15.34 -11.39
CA PHE A 45 11.28 15.59 -12.08
C PHE A 45 11.85 14.32 -12.72
N LEU A 46 11.95 13.23 -11.96
CA LEU A 46 12.44 11.94 -12.46
C LEU A 46 11.58 11.37 -13.59
N LEU A 47 10.24 11.52 -13.50
CA LEU A 47 9.34 11.13 -14.58
C LEU A 47 9.55 11.98 -15.84
N LYS A 48 9.78 13.29 -15.69
CA LYS A 48 10.09 14.19 -16.82
C LYS A 48 11.40 13.78 -17.51
N LEU A 49 12.39 13.31 -16.75
CA LEU A 49 13.64 12.75 -17.27
C LEU A 49 13.51 11.31 -17.79
N ARG A 50 12.30 10.73 -17.79
CA ARG A 50 12.03 9.33 -18.17
C ARG A 50 12.84 8.31 -17.37
N PHE A 51 13.25 8.65 -16.15
CA PHE A 51 13.97 7.73 -15.28
C PHE A 51 13.05 6.56 -14.87
N PRO A 52 13.53 5.31 -14.85
CA PRO A 52 12.69 4.13 -14.65
C PRO A 52 12.25 3.89 -13.18
N ILE A 53 11.60 4.87 -12.55
CA ILE A 53 11.13 4.79 -11.15
C ILE A 53 9.80 4.06 -10.96
N LYS A 54 9.17 3.59 -12.05
CA LYS A 54 7.85 2.94 -11.99
C LYS A 54 7.83 1.74 -11.02
N GLY A 55 8.92 0.98 -10.94
CA GLY A 55 9.05 -0.15 -10.02
C GLY A 55 9.05 0.25 -8.55
N ILE A 56 9.71 1.37 -8.22
CA ILE A 56 9.77 1.90 -6.85
C ILE A 56 8.37 2.37 -6.42
N ILE A 57 7.70 3.16 -7.27
CA ILE A 57 6.34 3.64 -7.02
C ILE A 57 5.36 2.47 -6.86
N LYS A 58 5.48 1.45 -7.72
CA LYS A 58 4.68 0.22 -7.66
C LYS A 58 4.83 -0.52 -6.32
N ASN A 59 6.07 -0.72 -5.85
CA ASN A 59 6.36 -1.49 -4.64
C ASN A 59 6.20 -0.69 -3.34
N THR A 60 5.77 0.58 -3.41
CA THR A 60 5.56 1.46 -2.27
C THR A 60 4.10 1.92 -2.22
N VAL A 61 3.82 3.13 -2.71
CA VAL A 61 2.53 3.82 -2.59
C VAL A 61 1.41 3.02 -3.27
N TYR A 62 1.66 2.48 -4.47
CA TYR A 62 0.65 1.70 -5.19
C TYR A 62 0.27 0.41 -4.46
N ARG A 63 1.24 -0.31 -3.88
CA ARG A 63 0.95 -1.53 -3.12
C ARG A 63 0.10 -1.25 -1.87
N GLN A 64 0.25 -0.07 -1.26
CA GLN A 64 -0.51 0.29 -0.06
C GLN A 64 -1.93 0.78 -0.38
N PHE A 65 -2.10 1.57 -1.45
CA PHE A 65 -3.34 2.28 -1.73
C PHE A 65 -4.14 1.72 -2.92
N CYS A 66 -3.55 0.85 -3.73
CA CYS A 66 -4.24 0.21 -4.86
C CYS A 66 -4.37 -1.29 -4.62
N GLY A 67 -5.54 -1.87 -4.95
CA GLY A 67 -5.77 -3.32 -4.87
C GLY A 67 -5.04 -4.14 -5.94
N GLY A 68 -4.36 -3.49 -6.88
CA GLY A 68 -3.75 -4.12 -8.05
C GLY A 68 -3.49 -3.10 -9.16
N LEU A 69 -2.70 -3.48 -10.17
CA LEU A 69 -2.53 -2.67 -11.39
C LEU A 69 -3.50 -3.08 -12.50
N THR A 70 -4.02 -4.30 -12.40
CA THR A 70 -4.95 -4.90 -13.35
C THR A 70 -6.22 -5.32 -12.62
N LYS A 71 -7.29 -5.56 -13.37
CA LYS A 71 -8.54 -6.10 -12.83
C LYS A 71 -8.29 -7.43 -12.12
N GLU A 72 -7.44 -8.27 -12.70
CA GLU A 72 -7.09 -9.60 -12.19
C GLU A 72 -6.36 -9.51 -10.85
N ASP A 73 -5.45 -8.54 -10.70
CA ASP A 73 -4.79 -8.28 -9.41
C ASP A 73 -5.80 -7.87 -8.33
N CYS A 74 -6.71 -6.95 -8.66
CA CYS A 74 -7.76 -6.52 -7.74
C CYS A 74 -8.67 -7.69 -7.33
N LEU A 75 -9.07 -8.54 -8.29
CA LEU A 75 -9.90 -9.71 -8.00
C LEU A 75 -9.23 -10.70 -7.05
N LYS A 76 -7.90 -10.86 -7.10
CA LYS A 76 -7.17 -11.68 -6.13
C LYS A 76 -7.30 -11.12 -4.71
N VAL A 77 -7.09 -9.82 -4.54
CA VAL A 77 -7.22 -9.15 -3.24
C VAL A 77 -8.65 -9.22 -2.72
N ILE A 78 -9.64 -8.98 -3.57
CA ILE A 78 -11.06 -9.08 -3.21
C ILE A 78 -11.40 -10.48 -2.70
N ARG A 79 -10.96 -11.54 -3.39
CA ARG A 79 -11.21 -12.92 -2.96
C ARG A 79 -10.56 -13.26 -1.62
N GLN A 80 -9.36 -12.74 -1.36
CA GLN A 80 -8.67 -12.92 -0.06
C GLN A 80 -9.43 -12.25 1.07
N LEU A 81 -9.89 -11.02 0.87
CA LEU A 81 -10.69 -10.28 1.84
C LEU A 81 -12.05 -10.97 2.08
N TYR A 82 -12.71 -11.40 1.01
CA TYR A 82 -13.99 -12.12 1.10
C TYR A 82 -13.87 -13.42 1.89
N ALA A 83 -12.78 -14.19 1.69
CA ALA A 83 -12.52 -15.41 2.46
C ALA A 83 -12.37 -15.17 3.97
N MET A 84 -12.05 -13.94 4.38
CA MET A 84 -11.99 -13.51 5.78
C MET A 84 -13.32 -12.91 6.28
N ASN A 85 -14.40 -12.96 5.50
CA ASN A 85 -15.68 -12.29 5.77
C ASN A 85 -15.57 -10.75 5.81
N VAL A 86 -14.68 -10.19 4.98
CA VAL A 86 -14.63 -8.74 4.70
C VAL A 86 -15.31 -8.50 3.35
N HIS A 87 -16.41 -7.75 3.36
CA HIS A 87 -17.27 -7.47 2.21
C HIS A 87 -17.12 -6.02 1.72
#